data_AF-A0AAV6ZTT8-F1
#
_entry.id   AF-A0AAV6ZTT8-F1
#
_cell.length_a   1.000
_cell.length_b   1.000
_cell.length_c   1.000
_cell.angle_alpha   90.00
_cell.angle_beta   90.00
_cell.angle_gamma   90.00
#
_symmetry.space_group_name_H-M   'P 1'
#
loop_
_entity.id
_entity.type
_entity.pdbx_description
1 polymer ?
#
loop_
_entity_poly.entity_id
_entity_poly.type
_entity_poly.pdbx_seq_one_letter_code
_entity_poly.pdbx_strand_id
1 'polypeptide(L)'
;MLRRRRPVIAFLSLALCLTLSLLAWIIVEEEPLWELPDFQDPIPSNLSSPPSLRRSATLYDTNFSFVLDLAEYNRSYPALQNYRCRAVIGLQGYCRTQEPLILMAVKSHASARYRRDALRRTWAKERRIGGFTFKPVFLMANSGKKRQMMRLIEEASFFGDILMWDFFESHHNLSLKERCFLEWLYYRCHEAKYIFKG
;
A
#
# COMPACT_ATOMS: atom_id res chain seq x y z
N MET A 1 -47.27 -0.79 47.33
CA MET A 1 -45.86 -0.32 47.32
C MET A 1 -45.15 -0.82 46.06
N LEU A 2 -45.09 -0.08 44.94
CA LEU A 2 -44.23 -0.42 43.77
C LEU A 2 -44.32 0.69 42.69
N ARG A 3 -43.83 1.91 42.97
CA ARG A 3 -43.84 2.97 41.93
C ARG A 3 -42.73 4.04 42.01
N ARG A 4 -41.53 3.68 42.47
CA ARG A 4 -40.39 4.63 42.48
C ARG A 4 -39.05 4.13 41.93
N ARG A 5 -38.92 2.85 41.55
CA ARG A 5 -37.62 2.28 41.08
C ARG A 5 -37.38 2.36 39.56
N ARG A 6 -38.42 2.55 38.74
CA ARG A 6 -38.31 2.65 37.27
C ARG A 6 -37.46 3.84 36.76
N PRO A 7 -37.57 5.07 37.31
CA PRO A 7 -36.76 6.18 36.81
C PRO A 7 -35.27 5.99 37.13
N VAL A 8 -34.94 5.48 38.32
CA VAL A 8 -33.54 5.28 38.75
C VAL A 8 -32.80 4.28 37.85
N ILE A 9 -33.46 3.18 37.46
CA ILE A 9 -32.88 2.19 36.55
C ILE A 9 -32.66 2.80 35.15
N ALA A 10 -33.60 3.60 34.66
CA ALA A 10 -33.47 4.28 33.38
C ALA A 10 -32.31 5.30 33.37
N PHE A 11 -32.15 6.08 34.44
CA PHE A 11 -31.03 7.01 34.58
C PHE A 11 -29.68 6.29 34.66
N LEU A 12 -29.58 5.19 35.41
CA LEU A 12 -28.36 4.38 35.49
C LEU A 12 -28.01 3.75 34.14
N SER A 13 -29.01 3.26 33.38
CA SER A 13 -28.77 2.73 32.04
C SER A 13 -28.33 3.79 31.04
N LEU A 14 -28.90 5.00 31.10
CA LEU A 14 -28.52 6.09 30.21
C LEU A 14 -27.09 6.58 30.53
N ALA A 15 -26.78 6.72 31.83
CA ALA A 15 -25.45 7.09 32.29
C ALA A 15 -24.41 6.04 31.88
N LEU A 16 -24.70 4.74 32.04
CA LEU A 16 -23.82 3.66 31.59
C LEU A 16 -23.65 3.65 30.07
N CYS A 17 -24.71 3.90 29.31
CA CYS A 17 -24.63 3.97 27.85
C CYS A 17 -23.79 5.16 27.40
N LEU A 18 -23.98 6.33 28.01
CA LEU A 18 -23.19 7.53 27.76
C LEU A 18 -21.71 7.33 28.13
N THR A 19 -21.40 6.73 29.28
CA THR A 19 -20.01 6.46 29.67
C THR A 19 -19.37 5.40 28.78
N LEU A 20 -20.08 4.35 28.39
CA LEU A 20 -19.57 3.37 27.42
C LEU A 20 -19.36 4.00 26.04
N SER A 21 -20.23 4.92 25.62
CA SER A 21 -20.07 5.64 24.35
C SER A 21 -18.90 6.63 24.39
N LEU A 22 -18.71 7.33 25.51
CA LEU A 22 -17.57 8.23 25.75
C LEU A 22 -16.26 7.44 25.87
N LEU A 23 -16.25 6.31 26.57
CA LEU A 23 -15.09 5.42 26.63
C LEU A 23 -14.78 4.82 25.27
N ALA A 24 -15.80 4.43 24.50
CA ALA A 24 -15.61 3.97 23.12
C ALA A 24 -15.09 5.10 22.22
N TRP A 25 -15.58 6.33 22.37
CA TRP A 25 -15.05 7.51 21.66
C TRP A 25 -13.59 7.78 22.05
N ILE A 26 -13.27 7.82 23.35
CA ILE A 26 -11.91 8.01 23.88
C ILE A 26 -10.96 6.90 23.39
N ILE A 27 -11.42 5.64 23.32
CA ILE A 27 -10.64 4.51 22.78
C ILE A 27 -10.48 4.62 21.24
N VAL A 28 -11.42 5.25 20.53
CA VAL A 28 -11.42 5.34 19.06
C VAL A 28 -10.70 6.59 18.53
N GLU A 29 -10.62 7.67 19.31
CA GLU A 29 -10.22 9.00 18.79
C GLU A 29 -8.72 9.28 18.86
N GLU A 30 -7.92 8.54 19.64
CA GLU A 30 -6.46 8.71 19.66
C GLU A 30 -5.70 7.37 19.67
N GLU A 31 -5.80 6.60 18.58
CA GLU A 31 -4.64 5.79 18.23
C GLU A 31 -3.62 6.76 17.62
N PRO A 32 -2.50 7.07 18.30
CA PRO A 32 -1.47 7.91 17.72
C PRO A 32 -1.05 7.33 16.37
N LEU A 33 -0.72 8.21 15.41
CA LEU A 33 -0.13 7.80 14.13
C LEU A 33 1.02 6.84 14.43
N TRP A 34 0.77 5.54 14.26
CA TRP A 34 1.83 4.55 14.45
C TRP A 34 2.80 4.77 13.30
N GLU A 35 3.98 5.27 13.65
CA GLU A 35 5.13 5.08 12.80
C GLU A 35 5.39 3.58 12.79
N LEU A 36 5.73 3.04 11.61
CA LEU A 36 6.22 1.67 11.51
C LEU A 36 7.27 1.50 12.60
N PRO A 37 7.09 0.57 13.58
CA PRO A 37 8.17 0.24 14.48
C PRO A 37 9.35 -0.07 13.60
N ASP A 38 10.54 0.33 14.04
CA ASP A 38 11.75 -0.32 13.58
C ASP A 38 11.57 -1.82 13.82
N PHE A 39 11.05 -2.54 12.82
CA PHE A 39 11.31 -3.94 12.61
C PHE A 39 12.80 -4.00 12.22
N GLN A 40 13.65 -3.58 13.15
CA GLN A 40 15.11 -3.62 13.11
C GLN A 40 15.52 -5.03 13.52
N ASP A 41 15.39 -5.96 12.58
CA ASP A 41 16.64 -6.51 12.09
C ASP A 41 17.14 -5.52 11.04
N PRO A 42 18.45 -5.27 10.88
CA PRO A 42 18.93 -4.28 9.94
C PRO A 42 18.33 -4.59 8.57
N ILE A 43 17.33 -3.79 8.16
CA ILE A 43 16.70 -3.91 6.85
C ILE A 43 17.87 -3.89 5.90
N PRO A 44 18.17 -4.99 5.19
CA PRO A 44 19.36 -5.05 4.38
C PRO A 44 19.33 -3.81 3.48
N SER A 45 20.40 -3.03 3.50
CA SER A 45 20.61 -1.87 2.61
C SER A 45 20.36 -2.22 1.13
N ASN A 46 20.31 -3.52 0.85
CA ASN A 46 19.91 -4.17 -0.38
C ASN A 46 18.39 -4.18 -0.70
N LEU A 47 17.50 -3.49 0.05
CA LEU A 47 16.08 -3.28 -0.31
C LEU A 47 15.73 -1.85 -0.75
N SER A 48 16.53 -0.86 -0.37
CA SER A 48 16.45 0.46 -1.01
C SER A 48 16.90 0.34 -2.46
N SER A 49 16.07 0.79 -3.39
CA SER A 49 16.52 1.03 -4.75
C SER A 49 17.74 1.95 -4.73
N PRO A 50 18.77 1.72 -5.56
CA PRO A 50 19.82 2.72 -5.78
C PRO A 50 19.17 4.07 -6.11
N PRO A 51 19.82 5.22 -5.82
CA PRO A 51 19.34 6.48 -6.34
C PRO A 51 19.20 6.33 -7.85
N SER A 52 17.96 6.40 -8.35
CA SER A 52 17.72 6.33 -9.77
C SER A 52 18.38 7.57 -10.40
N LEU A 53 19.35 7.33 -11.29
CA LEU A 53 19.95 8.41 -12.07
C LEU A 53 18.88 8.90 -13.06
N ARG A 54 18.06 9.83 -12.61
CA ARG A 54 16.99 10.42 -13.40
C ARG A 54 17.57 11.54 -14.24
N ARG A 55 17.19 11.56 -15.51
CA ARG A 55 17.55 12.61 -16.46
C ARG A 55 16.30 13.05 -17.20
N SER A 56 16.33 14.29 -17.69
CA SER A 56 15.32 14.75 -18.64
C SER A 56 15.30 13.82 -19.86
N ALA A 57 14.11 13.61 -20.40
CA ALA A 57 13.92 12.70 -21.52
C ALA A 57 12.93 13.31 -22.50
N THR A 58 13.18 13.07 -23.80
CA THR A 58 12.24 13.42 -24.85
C THR A 58 11.83 12.13 -25.54
N LEU A 59 10.54 11.82 -25.46
CA LEU A 59 9.91 10.75 -26.24
C LEU A 59 9.22 11.37 -27.45
N TYR A 60 9.06 10.60 -28.51
CA TYR A 60 8.42 11.05 -29.73
C TYR A 60 7.65 9.90 -30.34
N ASP A 61 6.47 10.22 -30.87
CA ASP A 61 5.75 9.39 -31.83
C ASP A 61 5.71 10.11 -33.19
N THR A 62 4.95 9.60 -34.16
CA THR A 62 4.90 10.19 -35.51
C THR A 62 4.34 11.62 -35.54
N ASN A 63 3.55 12.01 -34.54
CA ASN A 63 2.80 13.26 -34.52
C ASN A 63 3.14 14.18 -33.33
N PHE A 64 3.73 13.64 -32.26
CA PHE A 64 3.92 14.33 -31.00
C PHE A 64 5.30 14.11 -30.40
N SER A 65 5.82 15.16 -29.77
CA SER A 65 6.97 15.08 -28.88
C SER A 65 6.52 15.28 -27.43
N PHE A 66 6.99 14.41 -26.56
CA PHE A 66 6.72 14.42 -25.13
C PHE A 66 8.02 14.68 -24.39
N VAL A 67 8.16 15.89 -23.85
CA VAL A 67 9.35 16.30 -23.10
C VAL A 67 9.07 16.14 -21.61
N LEU A 68 9.91 15.37 -20.92
CA LEU A 68 10.03 15.36 -19.47
C LEU A 68 11.25 16.19 -19.09
N ASP A 69 11.03 17.45 -18.71
CA ASP A 69 12.05 18.25 -18.03
C ASP A 69 12.06 17.90 -16.54
N LEU A 70 13.11 17.19 -16.13
CA LEU A 70 13.25 16.77 -14.75
C LEU A 70 13.50 17.95 -13.80
N ALA A 71 14.16 19.02 -14.26
CA ALA A 71 14.44 20.19 -13.43
C ALA A 71 13.15 20.95 -13.10
N GLU A 72 12.29 21.15 -14.10
CA GLU A 72 10.96 21.73 -13.91
C GLU A 72 10.06 20.86 -13.04
N TYR A 73 10.06 19.54 -13.30
CA TYR A 73 9.27 18.60 -12.52
C TYR A 73 9.72 18.52 -11.06
N ASN A 74 11.03 18.59 -10.81
CA ASN A 74 11.60 18.65 -9.46
C ASN A 74 11.22 19.94 -8.73
N ARG A 75 11.18 21.07 -9.43
CA ARG A 75 10.74 22.35 -8.86
C ARG A 75 9.25 22.32 -8.48
N SER A 76 8.43 21.70 -9.33
CA SER A 76 6.97 21.66 -9.15
C SER A 76 6.53 20.63 -8.11
N TYR A 77 7.23 19.48 -8.03
CA TYR A 77 6.87 18.36 -7.17
C TYR A 77 8.08 17.80 -6.40
N PRO A 78 8.76 18.62 -5.58
CA PRO A 78 10.00 18.23 -4.91
C PRO A 78 9.80 17.03 -3.96
N ALA A 79 8.66 16.96 -3.26
CA ALA A 79 8.36 15.84 -2.37
C ALA A 79 8.28 14.49 -3.13
N LEU A 80 7.75 14.50 -4.36
CA LEU A 80 7.69 13.32 -5.19
C LEU A 80 9.08 12.90 -5.67
N GLN A 81 9.97 13.85 -5.97
CA GLN A 81 11.32 13.55 -6.46
C GLN A 81 12.28 13.13 -5.36
N ASN A 82 12.27 13.84 -4.23
CA ASN A 82 13.24 13.68 -3.15
C ASN A 82 12.95 12.48 -2.27
N TYR A 83 11.72 11.96 -2.28
CA TYR A 83 11.37 10.79 -1.49
C TYR A 83 12.12 9.54 -1.96
N ARG A 84 12.73 8.80 -1.04
CA ARG A 84 13.38 7.52 -1.34
C ARG A 84 12.39 6.39 -1.16
N CYS A 85 12.11 5.64 -2.21
CA CYS A 85 11.13 4.55 -2.18
C CYS A 85 11.66 3.33 -1.41
N ARG A 86 11.66 3.41 -0.08
CA ARG A 86 12.06 2.31 0.78
C ARG A 86 10.92 1.30 0.87
N ALA A 87 11.10 0.16 0.21
CA ALA A 87 10.16 -0.95 0.36
C ALA A 87 10.38 -1.61 1.73
N VAL A 88 9.31 -1.67 2.54
CA VAL A 88 9.26 -2.44 3.80
C VAL A 88 9.07 -3.92 3.47
N ILE A 89 8.20 -4.21 2.49
CA ILE A 89 7.99 -5.54 1.94
C ILE A 89 8.31 -5.43 0.45
N GLY A 90 9.46 -5.98 0.03
CA GLY A 90 10.04 -5.75 -1.30
C GLY A 90 9.93 -6.89 -2.31
N LEU A 91 9.32 -8.03 -1.94
CA LEU A 91 9.02 -9.15 -2.85
C LEU A 91 10.23 -9.60 -3.72
N GLN A 92 11.38 -9.86 -3.09
CA GLN A 92 12.59 -10.26 -3.81
C GLN A 92 12.38 -11.57 -4.59
N GLY A 93 12.72 -11.57 -5.89
CA GLY A 93 12.57 -12.75 -6.75
C GLY A 93 11.13 -13.07 -7.17
N TYR A 94 10.14 -12.25 -6.78
CA TYR A 94 8.73 -12.49 -7.07
C TYR A 94 8.41 -12.60 -8.56
N CYS A 95 9.16 -11.88 -9.40
CA CYS A 95 8.95 -11.85 -10.85
C CYS A 95 9.70 -12.93 -11.63
N ARG A 96 10.44 -13.80 -10.93
CA ARG A 96 11.13 -14.92 -11.58
C ARG A 96 10.13 -15.98 -12.00
N THR A 97 9.92 -16.12 -13.30
CA THR A 97 8.99 -17.09 -13.89
C THR A 97 9.63 -17.78 -15.09
N GLN A 98 9.20 -19.01 -15.38
CA GLN A 98 9.67 -19.74 -16.57
C GLN A 98 9.07 -19.15 -17.87
N GLU A 99 7.83 -18.68 -17.80
CA GLU A 99 7.09 -18.08 -18.90
C GLU A 99 7.11 -16.55 -18.82
N PRO A 100 6.84 -15.85 -19.92
CA PRO A 100 6.66 -14.40 -19.90
C PRO A 100 5.60 -13.97 -18.88
N LEU A 101 5.99 -13.04 -18.01
CA LEU A 101 5.17 -12.56 -16.91
C LEU A 101 4.27 -11.39 -17.34
N ILE A 102 2.98 -11.48 -16.98
CA ILE A 102 2.04 -10.36 -16.92
C ILE A 102 1.80 -10.05 -15.44
N LEU A 103 2.36 -8.94 -14.98
CA LEU A 103 2.19 -8.49 -13.60
C LEU A 103 0.91 -7.67 -13.48
N MET A 104 -0.02 -8.09 -12.63
CA MET A 104 -1.26 -7.39 -12.34
C MET A 104 -1.07 -6.53 -11.09
N ALA A 105 -0.65 -5.29 -11.27
CA ALA A 105 -0.38 -4.36 -10.19
C ALA A 105 -1.66 -3.63 -9.77
N VAL A 106 -2.12 -3.87 -8.55
CA VAL A 106 -3.40 -3.37 -8.05
C VAL A 106 -3.17 -2.44 -6.86
N LYS A 107 -3.56 -1.17 -6.99
CA LYS A 107 -3.52 -0.24 -5.87
C LYS A 107 -4.50 -0.66 -4.78
N SER A 108 -4.03 -0.71 -3.53
CA SER A 108 -4.86 -1.10 -2.40
C SER A 108 -4.51 -0.29 -1.14
N HIS A 109 -5.19 -0.60 -0.03
CA HIS A 109 -5.05 0.04 1.27
C HIS A 109 -5.08 -1.04 2.36
N ALA A 110 -4.37 -0.87 3.48
CA ALA A 110 -4.28 -1.88 4.54
C ALA A 110 -5.66 -2.43 4.99
N SER A 111 -6.62 -1.55 5.24
CA SER A 111 -8.01 -1.91 5.59
C SER A 111 -8.80 -2.69 4.53
N ALA A 112 -8.38 -2.68 3.26
CA ALA A 112 -9.13 -3.24 2.13
C ALA A 112 -8.93 -4.75 1.94
N ARG A 113 -8.71 -5.51 3.02
CA ARG A 113 -8.46 -6.96 3.00
C ARG A 113 -9.53 -7.73 2.21
N TYR A 114 -10.80 -7.47 2.50
CA TYR A 114 -11.91 -8.16 1.84
C TYR A 114 -11.89 -7.96 0.31
N ARG A 115 -11.55 -6.76 -0.15
CA ARG A 115 -11.41 -6.48 -1.59
C ARG A 115 -10.29 -7.32 -2.18
N ARG A 116 -9.12 -7.38 -1.55
CA ARG A 116 -8.00 -8.23 -2.03
C ARG A 116 -8.39 -9.70 -2.06
N ASP A 117 -9.05 -10.20 -1.04
CA ASP A 117 -9.50 -11.60 -1.01
C ASP A 117 -10.50 -11.93 -2.13
N ALA A 118 -11.42 -11.00 -2.44
CA ALA A 118 -12.30 -11.14 -3.60
C ALA A 118 -11.53 -11.13 -4.92
N LEU A 119 -10.54 -10.25 -5.06
CA LEU A 119 -9.69 -10.16 -6.24
C LEU A 119 -8.85 -11.44 -6.45
N ARG A 120 -8.25 -11.99 -5.39
CA ARG A 120 -7.53 -13.28 -5.40
C ARG A 120 -8.40 -14.46 -5.82
N ARG A 121 -9.70 -14.42 -5.52
CA ARG A 121 -10.68 -15.46 -5.92
C ARG A 121 -11.24 -15.25 -7.32
N THR A 122 -10.99 -14.09 -7.92
CA THR A 122 -11.54 -13.72 -9.22
C THR A 122 -10.42 -13.42 -10.22
N TRP A 123 -10.31 -12.21 -10.73
CA TRP A 123 -9.45 -11.90 -11.86
C TRP A 123 -7.97 -11.72 -11.47
N ALA A 124 -7.67 -11.31 -10.24
CA ALA A 124 -6.31 -11.11 -9.74
C ALA A 124 -5.79 -12.38 -9.04
N LYS A 125 -5.96 -13.53 -9.70
CA LYS A 125 -5.47 -14.83 -9.24
C LYS A 125 -4.21 -15.21 -10.03
N GLU A 126 -3.21 -15.77 -9.35
CA GLU A 126 -2.07 -16.36 -10.04
C GLU A 126 -2.51 -17.54 -10.91
N ARG A 127 -2.17 -17.47 -12.21
CA ARG A 127 -2.58 -18.46 -13.20
C ARG A 127 -1.73 -18.40 -14.46
N ARG A 128 -1.79 -19.46 -15.25
CA ARG A 128 -1.13 -19.56 -16.55
C ARG A 128 -2.18 -19.63 -17.65
N ILE A 129 -2.12 -18.72 -18.61
CA ILE A 129 -3.06 -18.64 -19.74
C ILE A 129 -2.27 -18.31 -21.00
N GLY A 130 -2.46 -19.09 -22.06
CA GLY A 130 -1.88 -18.78 -23.38
C GLY A 130 -0.36 -18.66 -23.39
N GLY A 131 0.35 -19.42 -22.55
CA GLY A 131 1.81 -19.34 -22.42
C GLY A 131 2.33 -18.14 -21.63
N PHE A 132 1.45 -17.38 -20.96
CA PHE A 132 1.83 -16.32 -20.02
C PHE A 132 1.55 -16.72 -18.59
N THR A 133 2.42 -16.30 -17.67
CA THR A 133 2.18 -16.37 -16.23
C THR A 133 1.63 -15.04 -15.75
N PHE A 134 0.48 -15.06 -15.08
CA PHE A 134 -0.17 -13.88 -14.50
C PHE A 134 0.04 -13.90 -12.99
N LYS A 135 0.60 -12.84 -12.41
CA LYS A 135 0.78 -12.72 -10.96
C LYS A 135 0.22 -11.40 -10.43
N PRO A 136 -0.65 -11.42 -9.40
CA PRO A 136 -1.15 -10.21 -8.77
C PRO A 136 -0.13 -9.61 -7.80
N VAL A 137 0.03 -8.28 -7.79
CA VAL A 137 0.76 -7.60 -6.72
C VAL A 137 -0.09 -6.46 -6.18
N PHE A 138 -0.33 -6.46 -4.87
CA PHE A 138 -1.09 -5.42 -4.19
C PHE A 138 -0.16 -4.34 -3.65
N LEU A 139 -0.39 -3.11 -4.09
CA LEU A 139 0.46 -1.95 -3.78
C LEU A 139 -0.07 -1.22 -2.54
N MET A 140 0.75 -1.20 -1.49
CA MET A 140 0.40 -0.70 -0.16
C MET A 140 1.35 0.40 0.32
N ALA A 141 0.87 1.20 1.26
CA ALA A 141 1.68 2.08 2.08
C ALA A 141 1.24 2.01 3.56
N ASN A 142 1.93 2.73 4.44
CA ASN A 142 1.64 2.75 5.88
C ASN A 142 0.27 3.40 6.14
N SER A 143 -0.69 2.66 6.71
CA SER A 143 -2.04 3.21 7.00
C SER A 143 -2.13 4.16 8.19
N GLY A 144 -1.06 4.32 8.99
CA GLY A 144 -1.13 5.10 10.23
C GLY A 144 -2.03 4.48 11.31
N LYS A 145 -2.50 3.22 11.15
CA LYS A 145 -3.23 2.48 12.18
C LYS A 145 -2.60 1.12 12.53
N LYS A 146 -2.07 0.97 13.76
CA LYS A 146 -1.35 -0.24 14.23
C LYS A 146 -2.12 -1.54 13.96
N ARG A 147 -3.40 -1.59 14.33
CA ARG A 147 -4.25 -2.79 14.13
C ARG A 147 -4.41 -3.18 12.66
N GLN A 148 -4.51 -2.21 11.76
CA GLN A 148 -4.62 -2.50 10.32
C GLN A 148 -3.32 -3.07 9.78
N MET A 149 -2.20 -2.64 10.36
CA MET A 149 -0.87 -2.90 9.84
C MET A 149 -0.35 -4.24 10.33
N MET A 150 -0.61 -4.61 11.58
CA MET A 150 -0.41 -5.99 12.06
C MET A 150 -1.13 -7.01 11.18
N ARG A 151 -2.41 -6.77 10.88
CA ARG A 151 -3.21 -7.63 9.99
C ARG A 151 -2.67 -7.69 8.56
N LEU A 152 -2.13 -6.57 8.05
CA LEU A 152 -1.53 -6.51 6.73
C LEU A 152 -0.22 -7.32 6.68
N ILE A 153 0.59 -7.27 7.75
CA ILE A 153 1.84 -8.04 7.84
C ILE A 153 1.54 -9.54 7.86
N GLU A 154 0.57 -9.97 8.67
CA GLU A 154 0.08 -11.36 8.68
C GLU A 154 -0.41 -11.80 7.29
N GLU A 155 -1.18 -10.94 6.62
CA GLU A 155 -1.63 -11.18 5.25
C GLU A 155 -0.47 -11.31 4.27
N ALA A 156 0.50 -10.40 4.33
CA ALA A 156 1.65 -10.38 3.44
C ALA A 156 2.51 -11.64 3.60
N SER A 157 2.70 -12.09 4.84
CA SER A 157 3.40 -13.35 5.13
C SER A 157 2.65 -14.56 4.57
N PHE A 158 1.32 -14.56 4.61
CA PHE A 158 0.52 -15.69 4.12
C PHE A 158 0.43 -15.76 2.59
N PHE A 159 0.19 -14.63 1.90
CA PHE A 159 -0.05 -14.62 0.45
C PHE A 159 1.19 -14.31 -0.40
N GLY A 160 2.18 -13.60 0.15
CA GLY A 160 3.40 -13.24 -0.58
C GLY A 160 3.17 -12.34 -1.80
N ASP A 161 2.04 -11.62 -1.86
CA ASP A 161 1.62 -10.80 -2.99
C ASP A 161 1.46 -9.30 -2.65
N ILE A 162 1.98 -8.87 -1.50
CA ILE A 162 1.91 -7.48 -1.03
C ILE A 162 3.27 -6.81 -1.20
N LEU A 163 3.28 -5.70 -1.95
CA LEU A 163 4.41 -4.77 -2.05
C LEU A 163 4.08 -3.52 -1.23
N MET A 164 4.95 -3.15 -0.30
CA MET A 164 4.66 -2.08 0.66
C MET A 164 5.83 -1.11 0.84
N TRP A 165 5.51 0.19 0.84
CA TRP A 165 6.45 1.26 1.21
C TRP A 165 6.11 1.88 2.57
N ASP A 166 7.06 2.65 3.10
CA ASP A 166 7.04 3.24 4.44
C ASP A 166 6.27 4.57 4.56
N PHE A 167 5.95 5.26 3.45
CA PHE A 167 5.17 6.50 3.52
C PHE A 167 3.73 6.27 3.99
N PHE A 168 3.13 7.29 4.59
CA PHE A 168 1.73 7.26 4.98
C PHE A 168 0.79 7.24 3.77
N GLU A 169 -0.16 6.33 3.79
CA GLU A 169 -1.17 6.17 2.78
C GLU A 169 -2.14 7.36 2.76
N SER A 170 -2.33 7.96 1.59
CA SER A 170 -3.30 9.03 1.39
C SER A 170 -3.63 9.17 -0.10
N HIS A 171 -4.75 9.82 -0.42
CA HIS A 171 -5.08 10.16 -1.81
C HIS A 171 -3.99 11.03 -2.47
N HIS A 172 -3.36 11.94 -1.73
CA HIS A 172 -2.28 12.77 -2.23
C HIS A 172 -1.01 11.97 -2.56
N ASN A 173 -0.77 10.87 -1.87
CA ASN A 173 0.40 10.00 -2.07
C ASN A 173 0.21 8.92 -3.14
N LEU A 174 -0.90 8.94 -3.90
CA LEU A 174 -1.11 7.98 -5.00
C LEU A 174 -0.05 8.11 -6.09
N SER A 175 0.37 9.33 -6.44
CA SER A 175 1.46 9.53 -7.41
C SER A 175 2.80 9.05 -6.86
N LEU A 176 3.03 9.21 -5.55
CA LEU A 176 4.22 8.67 -4.88
C LEU A 176 4.24 7.14 -4.92
N LYS A 177 3.09 6.49 -4.64
CA LYS A 177 2.91 5.05 -4.79
C LYS A 177 3.21 4.59 -6.21
N GLU A 178 2.75 5.34 -7.22
CA GLU A 178 3.01 5.00 -8.61
C GLU A 178 4.49 5.06 -8.95
N ARG A 179 5.16 6.17 -8.59
CA ARG A 179 6.59 6.32 -8.82
C ARG A 179 7.40 5.23 -8.13
N CYS A 180 7.06 4.90 -6.88
CA CYS A 180 7.75 3.86 -6.15
C CYS A 180 7.52 2.46 -6.74
N PHE A 181 6.33 2.19 -7.28
CA PHE A 181 6.06 0.97 -8.04
C PHE A 181 6.90 0.88 -9.31
N LEU A 182 6.99 1.97 -10.10
CA LEU A 182 7.82 2.01 -11.31
C LEU A 182 9.30 1.81 -11.00
N GLU A 183 9.79 2.38 -9.89
CA GLU A 183 11.17 2.19 -9.44
C GLU A 183 11.41 0.73 -9.02
N TRP A 184 10.49 0.12 -8.27
CA TRP A 184 10.56 -1.30 -7.91
C TRP A 184 10.54 -2.20 -9.15
N LEU A 185 9.69 -1.90 -10.14
CA LEU A 185 9.66 -2.63 -11.41
C LEU A 185 11.03 -2.64 -12.09
N TYR A 186 11.63 -1.47 -12.24
CA TYR A 186 12.93 -1.29 -12.88
C TYR A 186 14.04 -2.09 -12.19
N TYR A 187 14.10 -2.05 -10.85
CA TYR A 187 15.21 -2.66 -10.11
C TYR A 187 14.98 -4.12 -9.70
N ARG A 188 13.73 -4.57 -9.54
CA ARG A 188 13.39 -5.87 -8.91
C ARG A 188 12.55 -6.77 -9.78
N CYS A 189 11.90 -6.26 -10.82
CA CYS A 189 10.94 -7.00 -11.63
C CYS A 189 11.15 -6.77 -13.13
N HIS A 190 12.41 -6.77 -13.57
CA HIS A 190 12.78 -6.59 -14.98
C HIS A 190 12.28 -7.70 -15.91
N GLU A 191 11.84 -8.84 -15.36
CA GLU A 191 11.29 -9.99 -16.09
C GLU A 191 9.80 -9.81 -16.48
N ALA A 192 9.10 -8.80 -15.94
CA ALA A 192 7.73 -8.52 -16.33
C ALA A 192 7.67 -8.07 -17.79
N LYS A 193 7.00 -8.86 -18.64
CA LYS A 193 6.81 -8.54 -20.06
C LYS A 193 5.72 -7.50 -20.28
N TYR A 194 4.63 -7.61 -19.50
CA TYR A 194 3.55 -6.61 -19.50
C TYR A 194 3.09 -6.33 -18.08
N ILE A 195 2.53 -5.14 -17.90
CA ILE A 195 1.96 -4.70 -16.63
C ILE A 195 0.51 -4.31 -16.89
N PHE A 196 -0.41 -4.94 -16.16
CA PHE A 196 -1.75 -4.42 -15.98
C PHE A 196 -1.77 -3.55 -14.73
N LYS A 197 -2.32 -2.35 -14.83
CA LYS A 197 -2.45 -1.42 -13.70
C LYS A 197 -3.92 -1.18 -13.36
N GLY A 198 -4.28 -1.43 -12.10
CA GLY A 198 -5.63 -1.23 -11.54
C GLY A 198 -5.68 -0.57 -10.17
#